data_AF-A0A354I114-F1
#
_entry.id   AF-A0A354I114-F1
#
_cell.length_a   1.000
_cell.length_b   1.000
_cell.length_c   1.000
_cell.angle_alpha   90.00
_cell.angle_beta   90.00
_cell.angle_gamma   90.00
#
_symmetry.space_group_name_H-M   'P 1'
#
loop_
_entity.id
_entity.type
_entity.pdbx_description
1 polymer ?
#
loop_
_entity_poly.entity_id
_entity_poly.type
_entity_poly.pdbx_seq_one_letter_code
_entity_poly.pdbx_strand_id
1 'polypeptide(L)' 'MGKAIKEVFDRQPRSCTATWFARQINCHRANVYDIFSRPSIDCELLARISTALNHNFFHDLADDMQRETDSAGHPPPSG' A
#
# COMPACT_ATOMS: atom_id res chain seq x y z
N MET A 1 3.49 -2.94 -5.06
CA MET A 1 2.63 -2.56 -3.92
C MET A 1 2.88 -3.35 -2.64
N GLY A 2 2.97 -4.70 -2.66
CA GLY A 2 3.17 -5.49 -1.45
C GLY A 2 4.38 -5.09 -0.59
N LYS A 3 5.51 -4.75 -1.22
CA LYS A 3 6.71 -4.26 -0.53
C LYS A 3 6.48 -2.96 0.24
N ALA A 4 5.86 -1.95 -0.39
CA ALA A 4 5.54 -0.68 0.27
C ALA A 4 4.62 -0.88 1.48
N ILE A 5 3.62 -1.76 1.34
CA ILE A 5 2.73 -2.12 2.45
C ILE A 5 3.51 -2.79 3.59
N LYS A 6 4.46 -3.67 3.27
CA LYS A 6 5.33 -4.30 4.26
C LYS A 6 6.18 -3.25 4.99
N GLU A 7 6.75 -2.30 4.28
CA GLU A 7 7.56 -1.23 4.90
C GLU A 7 6.74 -0.36 5.85
N VAL A 8 5.53 0.02 5.47
CA VAL A 8 4.62 0.78 6.36
C VAL A 8 4.19 -0.08 7.54
N PHE A 9 3.87 -1.36 7.32
CA PHE A 9 3.53 -2.31 8.39
C PHE A 9 4.67 -2.48 9.39
N ASP A 10 5.91 -2.63 8.92
CA ASP A 10 7.10 -2.81 9.77
C ASP A 10 7.43 -1.56 10.61
N ARG A 11 6.97 -0.38 10.18
CA ARG A 11 7.10 0.88 10.94
C ARG A 11 6.04 1.02 12.04
N GLN A 12 5.00 0.20 12.03
CA GLN A 12 3.96 0.25 13.06
C GLN A 12 4.50 -0.20 14.42
N PRO A 13 3.91 0.27 15.53
CA PRO A 13 4.29 -0.20 16.86
C PRO A 13 4.14 -1.71 16.99
N ARG A 14 4.94 -2.35 17.86
CA ARG A 14 4.95 -3.81 18.07
C ARG A 14 3.59 -4.43 18.42
N SER A 15 2.65 -3.64 18.90
CA SER A 15 1.25 -4.03 19.14
C SER A 15 0.50 -4.38 17.85
N CYS A 16 0.95 -3.88 16.71
CA CYS A 16 0.42 -4.13 15.38
C CYS A 16 0.92 -5.49 14.88
N THR A 17 0.24 -6.56 15.29
CA THR A 17 0.62 -7.93 14.90
C THR A 17 0.04 -8.33 13.55
N ALA A 18 0.66 -9.31 12.88
CA ALA A 18 0.11 -9.89 11.65
C ALA A 18 -1.31 -10.45 11.84
N THR A 19 -1.63 -10.97 13.03
CA THR A 19 -2.98 -11.44 13.38
C THR A 19 -3.98 -10.29 13.50
N TRP A 20 -3.56 -9.18 14.14
CA TRP A 20 -4.39 -7.97 14.21
C TRP A 20 -4.66 -7.42 12.80
N PHE A 21 -3.62 -7.36 11.98
CA PHE A 21 -3.72 -6.84 10.62
C PHE A 21 -4.62 -7.71 9.73
N ALA A 22 -4.45 -9.04 9.81
CA ALA A 22 -5.32 -10.01 9.14
C ALA A 22 -6.80 -9.77 9.46
N ARG A 23 -7.12 -9.49 10.73
CA ARG A 23 -8.49 -9.16 11.17
C ARG A 23 -9.01 -7.86 10.57
N GLN A 24 -8.20 -6.79 10.52
CA GLN A 24 -8.63 -5.52 9.95
C GLN A 24 -8.97 -5.65 8.46
N ILE A 25 -8.17 -6.41 7.71
CA ILE A 25 -8.37 -6.60 6.28
C ILE A 25 -9.20 -7.85 5.94
N ASN A 26 -9.91 -8.44 6.93
CA ASN A 26 -10.77 -9.64 6.81
C ASN A 26 -10.12 -10.74 5.96
N CYS A 27 -8.85 -11.02 6.21
CA CYS A 27 -8.07 -12.05 5.54
C CYS A 27 -7.48 -13.02 6.56
N HIS A 28 -7.08 -14.21 6.11
CA HIS A 28 -6.32 -15.14 6.95
C HIS A 28 -4.85 -14.69 7.10
N ARG A 29 -4.20 -15.10 8.20
CA ARG A 29 -2.80 -14.77 8.49
C ARG A 29 -1.83 -15.20 7.39
N ALA A 30 -2.08 -16.35 6.73
CA ALA A 30 -1.28 -16.79 5.59
C ALA A 30 -1.31 -15.76 4.44
N ASN A 31 -2.50 -15.23 4.14
CA ASN A 31 -2.71 -14.25 3.09
C ASN A 31 -2.00 -12.91 3.38
N VAL A 32 -1.74 -12.57 4.64
CA VAL A 32 -1.00 -11.33 5.00
C VAL A 32 0.44 -11.37 4.50
N TYR A 33 1.13 -12.50 4.69
CA TYR A 33 2.50 -12.62 4.18
C TYR A 33 2.54 -12.72 2.66
N ASP A 34 1.52 -13.33 2.05
CA ASP A 34 1.36 -13.34 0.61
C ASP A 34 1.14 -11.92 0.06
N ILE A 35 0.34 -11.08 0.73
CA ILE A 35 0.10 -9.68 0.37
C ILE A 35 1.42 -8.91 0.23
N PHE A 36 2.37 -9.12 1.14
CA PHE A 36 3.67 -8.44 1.09
C PHE A 36 4.51 -8.83 -0.13
N SER A 37 4.29 -10.02 -0.67
CA SER A 37 5.00 -10.52 -1.85
C SER A 37 4.31 -10.17 -3.17
N ARG A 38 3.06 -9.67 -3.13
CA ARG A 38 2.28 -9.39 -4.34
C ARG A 38 2.75 -8.11 -5.05
N PRO A 39 2.94 -8.16 -6.38
CA PRO A 39 3.28 -6.96 -7.15
C PRO A 39 2.09 -5.99 -7.22
N SER A 40 0.88 -6.50 -7.45
CA SER A 40 -0.37 -5.77 -7.56
C SER A 40 -1.36 -6.17 -6.47
N ILE A 41 -2.22 -5.23 -6.07
CA ILE A 41 -3.29 -5.41 -5.09
C ILE A 41 -4.54 -4.73 -5.62
N ASP A 42 -5.69 -5.37 -5.43
CA ASP A 42 -6.98 -4.81 -5.78
C ASP A 42 -7.29 -3.54 -4.96
N CYS A 43 -7.95 -2.57 -5.56
CA CYS A 43 -8.27 -1.28 -4.93
C CYS A 43 -9.07 -1.43 -3.64
N GLU A 44 -10.00 -2.39 -3.54
CA GLU A 44 -10.77 -2.62 -2.31
C GLU A 44 -9.85 -3.09 -1.18
N LEU A 45 -8.98 -4.06 -1.46
CA LEU A 45 -8.02 -4.54 -0.48
C LEU A 45 -7.03 -3.44 -0.08
N LEU A 46 -6.58 -2.64 -1.05
CA LEU A 46 -5.68 -1.50 -0.79
C LEU A 46 -6.34 -0.44 0.10
N ALA A 47 -7.62 -0.14 -0.10
CA ALA A 47 -8.36 0.79 0.74
C ALA A 47 -8.43 0.29 2.19
N ARG A 48 -8.72 -1.00 2.38
CA ARG A 48 -8.80 -1.60 3.72
C ARG A 48 -7.44 -1.62 4.42
N ILE A 49 -6.37 -1.93 3.69
CA ILE A 49 -4.99 -1.84 4.19
C ILE A 49 -4.65 -0.39 4.55
N SER A 50 -5.02 0.57 3.70
CA SER A 50 -4.78 2.00 3.93
C SER A 50 -5.43 2.47 5.22
N THR A 51 -6.70 2.10 5.43
CA THR A 51 -7.43 2.40 6.67
C THR A 51 -6.81 1.70 7.87
N ALA A 52 -6.47 0.41 7.74
CA ALA A 52 -5.88 -0.35 8.84
C ALA A 52 -4.53 0.23 9.29
N LEU A 53 -3.66 0.64 8.36
CA LEU A 53 -2.35 1.18 8.67
C LEU A 53 -2.35 2.70 8.85
N ASN A 54 -3.50 3.35 8.69
CA ASN A 54 -3.64 4.80 8.70
C ASN A 54 -2.63 5.50 7.75
N HIS A 55 -2.47 4.94 6.55
CA HIS A 55 -1.55 5.40 5.52
C HIS A 55 -2.24 5.35 4.16
N ASN A 56 -2.18 6.44 3.38
CA ASN A 56 -2.88 6.52 2.09
C ASN A 56 -2.00 6.02 0.94
N PHE A 57 -2.06 4.72 0.65
CA PHE A 57 -1.30 4.12 -0.45
C PHE A 57 -1.72 4.58 -1.86
N PHE A 58 -2.93 5.15 -2.02
CA PHE A 58 -3.34 5.73 -3.30
C PHE A 58 -2.57 7.01 -3.62
N HIS A 59 -2.19 7.77 -2.59
CA HIS A 59 -1.37 8.95 -2.78
C HIS A 59 0.05 8.57 -3.21
N ASP A 60 0.63 7.54 -2.59
CA ASP A 60 1.93 7.01 -3.01
C ASP A 60 1.91 6.55 -4.49
N LEU A 61 0.84 5.86 -4.89
CA LEU A 61 0.63 5.45 -6.29
C LEU A 61 0.56 6.64 -7.24
N ALA A 62 -0.22 7.67 -6.89
CA ALA A 62 -0.37 8.86 -7.72
C ALA A 62 0.96 9.63 -7.87
N ASP A 63 1.71 9.76 -6.78
CA ASP A 63 3.03 10.42 -6.75
C ASP A 63 4.06 9.65 -7.58
N ASP A 64 4.06 8.31 -7.52
CA ASP A 64 4.93 7.46 -8.36
C ASP A 64 4.61 7.62 -9.85
N MET A 65 3.32 7.63 -10.21
CA MET A 65 2.87 7.88 -11.59
C MET A 65 3.28 9.28 -12.10
N GLN A 66 3.24 10.30 -11.23
CA GLN A 66 3.68 11.64 -11.57
C GLN A 66 5.19 11.69 -11.83
N ARG A 67 6.00 11.02 -11.02
CA ARG A 67 7.46 10.94 -11.21
C ARG A 67 7.85 10.22 -12.51
N GLU A 68 7.14 9.17 -12.87
CA GLU A 68 7.34 8.49 -14.17
C GLU A 68 7.02 9.43 -15.33
N THR A 69 5.96 10.23 -15.20
CA THR A 69 5.53 11.20 -16.24
C THR A 69 6.53 12.36 -16.38
N ASP A 70 7.06 12.87 -15.27
CA ASP A 70 8.07 13.94 -15.25
C ASP A 70 9.41 13.48 -15.83
N SER A 71 9.79 12.21 -15.56
CA SER A 71 11.02 11.61 -16.08
C SER A 71 10.94 11.30 -17.59
N ALA A 72 9.73 11.14 -18.13
CA ALA A 72 9.48 10.90 -19.54
C ALA A 72 9.44 12.19 -20.41
N GLY A 73 9.67 13.37 -19.83
CA GLY A 73 9.76 14.63 -20.57
C GLY A 73 8.44 15.12 -21.17
N HIS A 74 7.29 14.71 -20.61
CA HIS A 74 6.01 15.29 -21.02
C HIS A 74 5.81 16.62 -20.29
N PRO A 75 5.52 17.74 -20.98
CA PRO A 75 5.32 19.01 -20.31
C PRO A 75 4.12 18.93 -19.36
N PRO A 76 4.17 19.62 -18.21
CA PRO A 76 3.04 19.66 -17.28
C PRO A 76 1.80 20.22 -18.00
N PRO A 77 0.59 19.74 -17.66
CA PRO A 77 -0.63 20.34 -18.17
C PRO A 77 -0.66 21.81 -17.73
N SER A 78 -0.72 22.72 -18.70
CA SER A 78 -0.84 24.14 -18.44
C SER A 78 -2.17 24.40 -17.74
N GLY A 79 -2.11 24.74 -16.47
CA GLY A 79 -3.23 25.26 -15.67
C GLY A 79 -3.03 26.73 -15.39
#